data_AF-A0A363TMF8-F1
#
_entry.id   AF-A0A363TMF8-F1
#
_cell.length_a   1.000
_cell.length_b   1.000
_cell.length_c   1.000
_cell.angle_alpha   90.00
_cell.angle_beta   90.00
_cell.angle_gamma   90.00
#
_symmetry.space_group_name_H-M   'P 1'
#
loop_
_entity.id
_entity.type
_entity.pdbx_description
1 polymer ?
#
loop_
_entity_poly.entity_id
_entity_poly.type
_entity_poly.pdbx_seq_one_letter_code
_entity_poly.pdbx_strand_id
1 'polypeptide(L)'
;AAEEIHRLRMRMELELGREQEDRLNLKVGRGGVVDVEFAAQYLQLQHGPRIPAVRSRSTLKALYELMRAGKISVEDFQTLDKGYRFLRALEVRLRLSHDASIEQFDPRGFDAEVMDRYRKETEGIRKVYLKVLGLPA
;
A
#
# COMPACT_ATOMS: atom_id res chain seq x y z
N ALA A 1 18.07 2.79 -7.16
CA ALA A 1 17.26 2.12 -6.12
C ALA A 1 15.79 2.51 -6.20
N ALA A 2 15.42 3.78 -5.95
CA ALA A 2 14.01 4.22 -6.02
C ALA A 2 13.35 3.95 -7.38
N GLU A 3 13.99 4.37 -8.48
CA GLU A 3 13.48 4.15 -9.84
C GLU A 3 13.32 2.67 -10.21
N GLU A 4 14.20 1.80 -9.69
CA GLU A 4 14.16 0.37 -9.98
C GLU A 4 13.03 -0.33 -9.20
N ILE A 5 12.86 0.03 -7.92
CA ILE A 5 11.71 -0.39 -7.12
C ILE A 5 10.41 0.09 -7.76
N HIS A 6 10.38 1.35 -8.22
CA HIS A 6 9.21 1.89 -8.91
C HIS A 6 8.93 1.17 -10.22
N ARG A 7 9.96 0.91 -11.04
CA ARG A 7 9.82 0.16 -12.30
C ARG A 7 9.27 -1.24 -12.07
N LEU A 8 9.80 -1.97 -11.08
CA LEU A 8 9.27 -3.28 -10.69
C LEU A 8 7.81 -3.16 -10.25
N ARG A 9 7.51 -2.16 -9.42
CA ARG A 9 6.15 -1.91 -8.93
C ARG A 9 5.16 -1.65 -10.07
N MET A 10 5.52 -0.79 -11.02
CA MET A 10 4.68 -0.46 -12.18
C MET A 10 4.45 -1.68 -13.06
N ARG A 11 5.46 -2.54 -13.24
CA ARG A 11 5.27 -3.82 -13.94
C ARG A 11 4.25 -4.71 -13.24
N MET A 12 4.31 -4.84 -11.92
CA MET A 12 3.32 -5.61 -11.16
C MET A 12 1.91 -5.03 -11.28
N GLU A 13 1.76 -3.71 -11.29
CA GLU A 13 0.48 -3.03 -11.48
C GLU A 13 -0.15 -3.39 -12.82
N LEU A 14 0.65 -3.26 -13.89
CA LEU A 14 0.21 -3.51 -15.26
C LEU A 14 -0.06 -5.00 -15.52
N GLU A 15 0.85 -5.88 -15.09
CA GLU A 15 0.80 -7.30 -15.46
C GLU A 15 -0.11 -8.13 -14.55
N LEU A 16 -0.18 -7.81 -13.24
CA LEU A 16 -0.92 -8.59 -12.24
C LEU A 16 -2.16 -7.86 -11.74
N GLY A 17 -2.12 -6.54 -11.62
CA GLY A 17 -3.27 -5.72 -11.19
C GLY A 17 -4.40 -5.78 -12.20
N ARG A 18 -4.09 -5.46 -13.47
CA ARG A 18 -5.03 -5.49 -14.60
C ARG A 18 -6.38 -4.83 -14.27
N GLU A 19 -6.33 -3.69 -13.59
CA GLU A 19 -7.52 -2.97 -13.17
C GLU A 19 -8.31 -2.45 -14.38
N GLN A 20 -9.63 -2.53 -14.28
CA GLN A 20 -10.61 -2.06 -15.25
C GLN A 20 -11.75 -1.38 -14.47
N GLU A 21 -12.70 -0.75 -15.16
CA GLU A 21 -13.83 -0.06 -14.52
C GLU A 21 -14.63 -0.97 -13.58
N ASP A 22 -14.79 -2.24 -13.96
CA ASP A 22 -15.52 -3.26 -13.21
C ASP A 22 -14.61 -4.23 -12.45
N ARG A 23 -13.31 -3.93 -12.33
CA ARG A 23 -12.36 -4.82 -11.65
C ARG A 23 -11.21 -4.05 -11.04
N LEU A 24 -11.20 -3.97 -9.71
CA LEU A 24 -10.12 -3.35 -8.93
C LEU A 24 -9.30 -4.41 -8.20
N ASN A 25 -8.05 -4.10 -7.84
CA ASN A 25 -7.14 -5.03 -7.18
C ASN A 25 -6.57 -4.46 -5.87
N LEU A 26 -6.90 -5.09 -4.74
CA LEU A 26 -6.51 -4.60 -3.41
C LEU A 26 -5.00 -4.62 -3.16
N LYS A 27 -4.28 -5.52 -3.83
CA LYS A 27 -2.89 -5.84 -3.50
C LYS A 27 -1.92 -5.11 -4.41
N VAL A 28 -2.05 -5.34 -5.71
CA VAL A 28 -1.13 -4.84 -6.74
C VAL A 28 -1.75 -3.72 -7.59
N GLY A 29 -3.02 -3.37 -7.37
CA GLY A 29 -3.67 -2.21 -7.97
C GLY A 29 -3.08 -0.88 -7.48
N ARG A 30 -3.50 0.23 -8.09
CA ARG A 30 -2.97 1.56 -7.76
C ARG A 30 -3.28 1.91 -6.30
N GLY A 31 -2.26 2.24 -5.49
CA GLY A 31 -2.44 2.53 -4.07
C GLY A 31 -2.75 1.29 -3.22
N GLY A 32 -2.57 0.08 -3.77
CA GLY A 32 -2.83 -1.17 -3.07
C GLY A 32 -1.79 -1.50 -1.99
N VAL A 33 -1.98 -2.65 -1.35
CA VAL A 33 -1.14 -3.16 -0.24
C VAL A 33 0.36 -3.12 -0.59
N VAL A 34 0.72 -3.46 -1.83
CA VAL A 34 2.12 -3.54 -2.27
C VAL A 34 2.81 -2.17 -2.31
N ASP A 35 2.07 -1.07 -2.54
CA ASP A 35 2.64 0.29 -2.46
C ASP A 35 3.14 0.59 -1.04
N VAL A 36 2.36 0.20 -0.02
CA VAL A 36 2.71 0.38 1.39
C VAL A 36 3.94 -0.47 1.75
N GLU A 37 3.96 -1.72 1.29
CA GLU A 37 5.08 -2.64 1.53
C GLU A 37 6.37 -2.13 0.87
N PHE A 38 6.29 -1.65 -0.37
CA PHE A 38 7.45 -1.10 -1.08
C PHE A 38 7.95 0.20 -0.45
N ALA A 39 7.06 1.08 0.02
CA ALA A 39 7.46 2.28 0.75
C ALA A 39 8.24 1.92 2.02
N ALA A 40 7.72 0.97 2.82
CA ALA A 40 8.40 0.49 4.02
C ALA A 40 9.76 -0.14 3.70
N GLN A 41 9.81 -1.05 2.72
CA GLN A 41 11.02 -1.77 2.32
C GLN A 41 12.09 -0.82 1.75
N TYR A 42 11.70 0.16 0.94
CA TYR A 42 12.63 1.18 0.44
C TYR A 42 13.29 1.94 1.59
N LEU A 43 12.51 2.42 2.56
CA LEU A 43 13.03 3.11 3.74
C LEU A 43 13.88 2.18 4.63
N GLN A 44 13.52 0.89 4.74
CA GLN A 44 14.34 -0.11 5.42
C GLN A 44 15.69 -0.33 4.73
N LEU A 45 15.75 -0.34 3.39
CA LEU A 45 17.01 -0.43 2.66
C LEU A 45 17.91 0.78 2.93
N GLN A 46 17.32 1.98 3.02
CA GLN A 46 18.06 3.21 3.28
C GLN A 46 18.54 3.34 4.73
N HIS A 47 17.74 2.90 5.70
CA HIS A 47 17.98 3.20 7.13
C HIS A 47 18.29 1.98 7.99
N GLY A 48 17.94 0.77 7.53
CA GLY A 48 18.17 -0.50 8.22
C GLY A 48 19.62 -0.76 8.63
N PRO A 49 20.65 -0.36 7.85
CA PRO A 49 22.04 -0.53 8.28
C PRO A 49 22.41 0.24 9.56
N ARG A 50 21.82 1.42 9.76
CA ARG A 50 22.11 2.30 10.91
C ARG A 50 21.08 2.19 12.03
N ILE A 51 19.87 1.75 11.73
CA ILE A 51 18.74 1.71 12.66
C ILE A 51 18.17 0.29 12.69
N PRO A 52 18.78 -0.64 13.45
CA PRO A 52 18.35 -2.04 13.50
C PRO A 52 16.86 -2.26 13.73
N ALA A 53 16.22 -1.40 14.52
CA ALA A 53 14.79 -1.47 14.85
C ALA A 53 13.87 -1.39 13.63
N VAL A 54 14.26 -0.68 12.57
CA VAL A 54 13.39 -0.54 11.39
C VAL A 54 13.30 -1.81 10.58
N ARG A 55 14.22 -2.78 10.74
CA ARG A 55 14.29 -4.05 9.97
C ARG A 55 13.24 -5.10 10.37
N SER A 56 12.13 -4.67 10.97
CA SER A 56 11.00 -5.54 11.26
C SER A 56 10.43 -6.18 9.99
N ARG A 57 10.08 -7.47 10.05
CA ARG A 57 9.36 -8.17 8.96
C ARG A 57 7.90 -7.75 8.86
N SER A 58 7.31 -7.21 9.93
CA SER A 58 5.96 -6.64 9.89
C SER A 58 6.02 -5.23 9.30
N THR A 59 5.29 -5.01 8.20
CA THR A 59 5.19 -3.72 7.49
C THR A 59 4.77 -2.59 8.43
N LEU A 60 3.70 -2.76 9.20
CA LEU A 60 3.22 -1.72 10.12
C LEU A 60 4.21 -1.43 11.25
N LYS A 61 4.87 -2.46 11.79
CA LYS A 61 5.92 -2.25 12.80
C LYS A 61 7.14 -1.55 12.20
N ALA A 62 7.54 -1.88 10.98
CA ALA A 62 8.63 -1.19 10.29
C ALA A 62 8.29 0.29 10.06
N LEU A 63 7.10 0.59 9.55
CA LEU A 63 6.61 1.96 9.37
C LEU A 63 6.56 2.74 10.68
N TYR A 64 6.13 2.11 11.76
CA TYR A 64 6.12 2.73 13.08
C TYR A 64 7.53 3.07 13.58
N GLU A 65 8.50 2.15 13.47
CA GLU A 65 9.89 2.43 13.86
C GLU A 65 10.55 3.47 12.93
N LEU A 66 10.19 3.49 11.64
CA LEU A 66 10.63 4.52 10.69
C LEU A 66 10.09 5.91 11.09
N MET A 67 8.83 5.99 11.50
CA MET A 67 8.22 7.23 12.02
C MET A 67 8.93 7.68 13.29
N ARG A 68 9.14 6.77 14.25
CA ARG A 68 9.86 7.08 15.51
C ARG A 68 11.29 7.56 15.27
N ALA A 69 11.94 7.05 14.23
CA ALA A 69 13.28 7.45 13.81
C ALA A 69 13.31 8.73 12.94
N GLY A 70 12.15 9.35 12.69
CA GLY A 70 12.01 10.56 11.87
C GLY A 70 12.35 10.34 10.39
N LYS A 71 12.12 9.13 9.86
CA LYS A 71 12.39 8.76 8.45
C LYS A 71 11.17 8.83 7.55
N ILE A 72 10.00 9.00 8.15
CA ILE A 72 8.73 9.31 7.52
C ILE A 72 7.96 10.23 8.47
N SER A 73 7.16 11.16 7.95
CA SER A 73 6.38 12.06 8.82
C SER A 73 5.26 11.30 9.53
N VAL A 74 4.73 11.89 10.61
CA VAL A 74 3.61 11.29 11.35
C VAL A 74 2.36 11.19 10.46
N GLU A 75 2.12 12.19 9.63
CA GLU A 75 0.99 12.26 8.70
C GLU A 75 1.08 11.18 7.61
N ASP A 76 2.27 11.03 7.03
CA ASP A 76 2.52 10.00 6.01
C ASP A 76 2.40 8.60 6.63
N PHE A 77 2.95 8.38 7.83
CA PHE A 77 2.77 7.13 8.58
C PHE A 77 1.30 6.81 8.82
N GLN A 78 0.52 7.78 9.31
CA GLN A 78 -0.91 7.59 9.57
C GLN A 78 -1.69 7.27 8.29
N THR A 79 -1.33 7.89 7.16
CA THR A 79 -1.93 7.60 5.86
C THR A 79 -1.68 6.15 5.46
N LEU A 80 -0.42 5.69 5.56
CA LEU A 80 -0.07 4.31 5.23
C LEU A 80 -0.68 3.29 6.21
N ASP A 81 -0.68 3.55 7.52
CA ASP A 81 -1.25 2.63 8.52
C ASP A 81 -2.77 2.48 8.35
N LYS A 82 -3.50 3.60 8.22
CA LYS A 82 -4.96 3.58 8.02
C LYS A 82 -5.34 2.88 6.72
N GLY A 83 -4.70 3.26 5.61
CA GLY A 83 -4.97 2.67 4.31
C GLY A 83 -4.62 1.18 4.27
N TYR A 84 -3.47 0.76 4.80
CA TYR A 84 -3.09 -0.65 4.88
C TYR A 84 -4.10 -1.47 5.68
N ARG A 85 -4.48 -1.00 6.88
CA ARG A 85 -5.47 -1.70 7.72
C ARG A 85 -6.82 -1.80 7.04
N PHE A 86 -7.25 -0.73 6.36
CA PHE A 86 -8.49 -0.74 5.58
C PHE A 86 -8.45 -1.78 4.46
N LEU A 87 -7.40 -1.78 3.63
CA LEU A 87 -7.27 -2.75 2.53
C LEU A 87 -7.21 -4.19 3.04
N ARG A 88 -6.48 -4.45 4.13
CA ARG A 88 -6.42 -5.79 4.74
C ARG A 88 -7.76 -6.23 5.32
N ALA A 89 -8.53 -5.33 5.93
CA ALA A 89 -9.87 -5.64 6.42
C ALA A 89 -10.84 -5.95 5.26
N LEU A 90 -10.74 -5.19 4.16
CA LEU A 90 -11.54 -5.41 2.96
C LEU A 90 -11.21 -6.75 2.29
N GLU A 91 -9.92 -7.09 2.18
CA GLU A 91 -9.45 -8.39 1.68
C GLU A 91 -10.01 -9.55 2.51
N VAL A 92 -9.96 -9.45 3.85
CA VAL A 92 -10.52 -10.47 4.74
C VAL A 92 -12.03 -10.62 4.53
N ARG A 93 -12.76 -9.51 4.40
CA ARG A 93 -14.21 -9.53 4.17
C ARG A 93 -14.56 -10.21 2.85
N LEU A 94 -13.85 -9.88 1.77
CA LEU A 94 -14.03 -10.48 0.45
C LEU A 94 -13.73 -11.99 0.46
N ARG A 95 -12.67 -12.41 1.16
CA ARG A 95 -12.32 -13.81 1.31
C ARG A 95 -13.41 -14.60 2.03
N LEU A 96 -13.99 -14.04 3.09
CA LEU A 96 -15.07 -14.67 3.84
C LEU A 96 -16.38 -14.75 3.05
N SER A 97 -16.67 -13.79 2.16
CA SER A 97 -17.93 -13.77 1.41
C SER A 97 -17.93 -14.67 0.16
N HIS A 98 -16.75 -15.00 -0.38
CA HIS A 98 -16.63 -15.80 -1.61
C HIS A 98 -15.91 -17.14 -1.42
N ASP A 99 -15.49 -17.46 -0.19
CA ASP A 99 -14.73 -18.66 0.18
C ASP A 99 -13.50 -18.91 -0.72
N ALA A 100 -12.86 -17.82 -1.17
CA ALA A 100 -11.73 -17.85 -2.10
C ALA A 100 -10.75 -16.71 -1.80
N SER A 101 -9.48 -16.89 -2.17
CA SER A 101 -8.51 -15.80 -2.11
C SER A 101 -8.81 -14.78 -3.20
N ILE A 102 -9.56 -13.74 -2.84
CA ILE A 102 -9.94 -12.67 -3.74
C ILE A 102 -9.01 -11.48 -3.56
N GLU A 103 -8.16 -11.26 -4.56
CA GLU A 103 -7.37 -10.04 -4.69
C GLU A 103 -8.05 -8.99 -5.59
N GLN A 104 -9.02 -9.43 -6.42
CA GLN A 104 -9.73 -8.61 -7.39
C GLN A 104 -11.23 -8.58 -7.12
N PHE A 105 -11.88 -7.42 -7.20
CA PHE A 105 -13.31 -7.31 -6.93
C PHE A 105 -13.99 -6.34 -7.90
N ASP A 106 -15.29 -6.54 -8.11
CA ASP A 106 -16.14 -5.61 -8.84
C ASP A 106 -16.60 -4.48 -7.90
N PRO A 107 -16.21 -3.23 -8.14
CA PRO A 107 -16.59 -2.11 -7.28
C PRO A 107 -18.11 -1.84 -7.28
N ARG A 108 -18.86 -2.32 -8.28
CA ARG A 108 -20.33 -2.16 -8.35
C ARG A 108 -21.06 -3.02 -7.33
N GLY A 109 -20.39 -4.02 -6.75
CA GLY A 109 -20.92 -4.84 -5.66
C GLY A 109 -20.82 -4.21 -4.27
N PHE A 110 -20.37 -2.96 -4.17
CA PHE A 110 -20.12 -2.27 -2.90
C PHE A 110 -20.91 -0.96 -2.79
N ASP A 111 -21.27 -0.61 -1.55
CA ASP A 111 -21.91 0.67 -1.25
C ASP A 111 -20.99 1.85 -1.62
N ALA A 112 -21.60 2.95 -2.04
CA ALA A 112 -20.88 4.16 -2.46
C ALA A 112 -19.92 4.68 -1.39
N GLU A 113 -20.31 4.64 -0.12
CA GLU A 113 -19.47 5.06 1.01
C GLU A 113 -18.18 4.23 1.13
N VAL A 114 -18.28 2.90 0.96
CA VAL A 114 -17.13 2.01 0.99
C VAL A 114 -16.19 2.32 -0.17
N MET A 115 -16.75 2.57 -1.35
CA MET A 115 -15.96 2.88 -2.54
C MET A 115 -15.33 4.28 -2.51
N ASP A 116 -16.00 5.27 -1.92
CA ASP A 116 -15.42 6.59 -1.68
C ASP A 116 -14.25 6.51 -0.69
N ARG A 117 -14.41 5.74 0.38
CA ARG A 117 -13.30 5.47 1.30
C ARG A 117 -12.17 4.74 0.59
N TYR A 118 -12.47 3.71 -0.21
CA TYR A 118 -11.45 2.99 -0.98
C TYR A 118 -10.62 3.91 -1.86
N ARG A 119 -11.27 4.79 -2.64
CA ARG A 119 -10.58 5.77 -3.49
C ARG A 119 -9.71 6.73 -2.66
N LYS A 120 -10.25 7.25 -1.56
CA LYS A 120 -9.51 8.16 -0.68
C LYS A 120 -8.26 7.52 -0.08
N GLU A 121 -8.38 6.30 0.44
CA GLU A 121 -7.26 5.59 1.07
C GLU A 121 -6.20 5.21 0.04
N THR A 122 -6.59 4.68 -1.13
CA THR A 122 -5.64 4.27 -2.18
C THR A 122 -4.93 5.46 -2.82
N GLU A 123 -5.63 6.58 -3.04
CA GLU A 123 -5.00 7.82 -3.51
C GLU A 123 -4.00 8.36 -2.48
N GLY A 124 -4.36 8.33 -1.19
CA GLY A 124 -3.48 8.72 -0.09
C GLY A 124 -2.22 7.85 -0.03
N ILE A 125 -2.38 6.52 -0.07
CA ILE A 125 -1.26 5.57 -0.11
C ILE A 125 -0.32 5.89 -1.27
N ARG A 126 -0.86 6.04 -2.48
CA ARG A 126 -0.06 6.27 -3.68
C ARG A 126 0.70 7.59 -3.64
N LYS A 127 0.08 8.67 -3.14
CA LYS A 127 0.76 9.97 -2.94
C LYS A 127 1.94 9.83 -1.99
N VAL A 128 1.74 9.15 -0.85
CA VAL A 128 2.82 8.93 0.13
C VAL A 128 3.90 8.02 -0.45
N TYR A 129 3.54 6.96 -1.16
CA TYR A 129 4.50 6.07 -1.83
C TYR A 129 5.41 6.85 -2.79
N LEU A 130 4.84 7.67 -3.69
CA LEU A 130 5.63 8.48 -4.62
C LEU A 130 6.52 9.49 -3.89
N LYS A 131 5.98 10.16 -2.85
CA LYS A 131 6.74 11.07 -1.98
C LYS A 131 7.94 10.37 -1.31
N VAL A 132 7.73 9.18 -0.74
CA VAL A 132 8.78 8.38 -0.08
C VAL A 132 9.90 8.03 -1.07
N LEU A 133 9.56 7.72 -2.32
CA LEU A 133 10.53 7.42 -3.36
C LEU A 133 11.18 8.67 -3.99
N GLY A 134 10.71 9.87 -3.66
CA GLY A 134 11.17 11.12 -4.27
C GLY A 134 10.73 11.28 -5.73
N LEU A 135 9.57 10.71 -6.09
CA LEU A 135 9.01 10.71 -7.45
C LEU A 135 7.83 11.70 -7.56
N PRO A 136 7.55 12.23 -8.77
CA PRO A 136 6.38 13.06 -8.99
C PRO A 136 5.08 12.28 -8.74
N ALA A 137 4.07 12.98 -8.21
CA ALA A 137 2.75 12.45 -7.86
C ALA A 137 1.86 12.21 -9.09
#